data_AF-A0AAJ2ARR0-F1
#
_entry.id   AF-A0AAJ2ARR0-F1
#
_cell.length_a   1.000
_cell.length_b   1.000
_cell.length_c   1.000
_cell.angle_alpha   90.00
_cell.angle_beta   90.00
_cell.angle_gamma   90.00
#
_symmetry.space_group_name_H-M   'P 1'
#
loop_
_entity.id
_entity.type
_entity.pdbx_description
1 polymer ?
#
loop_
_entity_poly.entity_id
_entity_poly.type
_entity_poly.pdbx_seq_one_letter_code
_entity_poly.pdbx_strand_id
1 'polypeptide(L)'
;MKRSSLTICAGALMALTVSLSARADDAVCGTLESATGGQDAPITLREGESVNFWRSGAVRHGALHVYKEGEVYRVYWQPEGSGDVYVLANEGTNSVRLILTPTRGTKVDTGPGSLPPQKVLSCPAM
;
A
#
# COMPACT_ATOMS: atom_id res chain seq x y z
N MET A 1 24.45 -63.53 -38.72
CA MET A 1 24.00 -62.17 -39.12
C MET A 1 23.38 -61.49 -37.89
N LYS A 2 23.53 -60.16 -37.82
CA LYS A 2 23.61 -59.32 -36.62
C LYS A 2 22.28 -59.19 -35.84
N ARG A 3 22.39 -59.16 -34.50
CA ARG A 3 21.36 -58.71 -33.55
C ARG A 3 21.23 -57.19 -33.64
N SER A 4 20.01 -56.67 -33.73
CA SER A 4 19.72 -55.24 -33.64
C SER A 4 18.82 -55.00 -32.45
N SER A 5 19.41 -54.39 -31.43
CA SER A 5 18.79 -53.97 -30.18
C SER A 5 17.88 -52.75 -30.41
N LEU A 6 16.66 -52.77 -29.87
CA LEU A 6 15.79 -51.60 -29.80
C LEU A 6 16.17 -50.76 -28.57
N THR A 7 16.67 -49.55 -28.80
CA THR A 7 16.91 -48.54 -27.77
C THR A 7 15.66 -47.67 -27.65
N ILE A 8 14.93 -47.80 -26.55
CA ILE A 8 13.77 -46.96 -26.21
C ILE A 8 14.30 -45.64 -25.63
N CYS A 9 14.03 -44.53 -26.31
CA CYS A 9 14.38 -43.19 -25.85
C CYS A 9 13.47 -42.77 -24.69
N ALA A 10 14.08 -42.41 -23.57
CA ALA A 10 13.45 -41.81 -22.41
C ALA A 10 12.90 -40.42 -22.76
N GLY A 11 11.61 -40.19 -22.47
CA GLY A 11 10.94 -38.93 -22.73
C GLY A 11 10.05 -38.51 -21.57
N ALA A 12 10.26 -37.26 -21.13
CA ALA A 12 9.42 -36.41 -20.28
C ALA A 12 9.40 -36.66 -18.77
N LEU A 13 10.34 -35.99 -18.07
CA LEU A 13 10.12 -35.51 -16.70
C LEU A 13 8.97 -34.48 -16.72
N MET A 14 7.82 -34.80 -16.12
CA MET A 14 6.88 -33.76 -15.69
C MET A 14 7.35 -33.20 -14.34
N ALA A 15 7.91 -32.00 -14.36
CA ALA A 15 8.14 -31.23 -13.15
C ALA A 15 6.78 -30.74 -12.62
N LEU A 16 6.32 -31.36 -11.53
CA LEU A 16 5.18 -30.88 -10.77
C LEU A 16 5.62 -29.61 -10.03
N THR A 17 5.43 -28.44 -10.66
CA THR A 17 5.64 -27.15 -10.00
C THR A 17 4.57 -26.98 -8.94
N VAL A 18 4.90 -27.34 -7.70
CA VAL A 18 4.08 -27.00 -6.53
C VAL A 18 4.17 -25.49 -6.37
N SER A 19 3.10 -24.79 -6.77
CA SER A 19 2.92 -23.38 -6.45
C SER A 19 2.93 -23.24 -4.93
N LEU A 20 4.09 -22.90 -4.35
CA LEU A 20 4.14 -22.38 -2.99
C LEU A 20 3.28 -21.13 -2.99
N SER A 21 2.05 -21.27 -2.51
CA SER A 21 1.24 -20.14 -2.10
C SER A 21 1.96 -19.54 -0.91
N ALA A 22 2.82 -18.56 -1.17
CA ALA A 22 3.37 -17.72 -0.13
C ALA A 22 2.16 -17.19 0.65
N ARG A 23 2.06 -17.60 1.92
CA ARG A 23 1.09 -17.01 2.83
C ARG A 23 1.44 -15.54 2.86
N ALA A 24 0.55 -14.69 2.35
CA ALA A 24 0.66 -13.26 2.53
C ALA A 24 0.44 -13.00 4.03
N ASP A 25 1.50 -13.10 4.82
CA ASP A 25 1.74 -12.04 5.80
C ASP A 25 1.61 -10.76 4.97
N ASP A 26 0.63 -9.91 5.27
CA ASP A 26 0.36 -8.69 4.47
C ASP A 26 1.67 -7.94 4.25
N ALA A 27 2.29 -8.15 3.08
CA ALA A 27 3.63 -7.68 2.84
C ALA A 27 3.53 -6.16 2.78
N VAL A 28 4.19 -5.49 3.74
CA VAL A 28 4.21 -4.04 3.81
C VAL A 28 4.69 -3.52 2.48
N CYS A 29 3.82 -2.85 1.74
CA CYS A 29 4.10 -2.38 0.40
C CYS A 29 4.84 -1.05 0.41
N GLY A 30 4.83 -0.34 1.54
CA GLY A 30 5.55 0.89 1.75
C GLY A 30 5.16 1.55 3.06
N THR A 31 5.57 2.80 3.23
CA THR A 31 5.29 3.60 4.43
C THR A 31 4.75 4.97 4.03
N LEU A 32 3.71 5.45 4.72
CA LEU A 32 3.34 6.85 4.72
C LEU A 32 4.07 7.58 5.86
N GLU A 33 4.76 8.67 5.53
CA GLU A 33 5.58 9.45 6.45
C GLU A 33 5.35 10.95 6.25
N SER A 34 5.52 11.74 7.31
CA SER A 34 5.50 13.20 7.19
C SER A 34 6.61 13.66 6.23
N ALA A 35 6.24 14.47 5.23
CA ALA A 35 7.21 14.98 4.27
C ALA A 35 8.15 16.04 4.88
N THR A 36 7.75 16.69 5.97
CA THR A 36 8.45 17.83 6.57
C THR A 36 9.11 17.53 7.91
N GLY A 37 8.70 16.46 8.59
CA GLY A 37 9.16 16.15 9.95
C GLY A 37 10.40 15.26 10.04
N GLY A 38 10.82 14.64 8.93
CA GLY A 38 11.87 13.62 8.93
C GLY A 38 11.38 12.22 9.33
N GLN A 39 12.31 11.28 9.49
CA GLN A 39 12.00 9.89 9.81
C GLN A 39 11.32 9.79 11.18
N ASP A 40 10.31 8.93 11.30
CA ASP A 40 9.49 8.71 12.51
C ASP A 40 8.65 9.90 12.98
N ALA A 41 8.64 11.02 12.24
CA ALA A 41 7.84 12.17 12.61
C ALA A 41 6.33 11.88 12.49
N PRO A 42 5.53 12.36 13.45
CA PRO A 42 4.09 12.18 13.41
C PRO A 42 3.48 12.92 12.22
N ILE A 43 2.47 12.31 11.63
CA ILE A 43 1.64 12.88 10.57
C ILE A 43 0.50 13.64 11.24
N THR A 44 0.43 14.96 11.02
CA THR A 44 -0.66 15.77 11.58
C THR A 44 -1.94 15.53 10.79
N LEU A 45 -3.06 15.21 11.45
CA LEU A 45 -4.34 15.05 10.76
C LEU A 45 -4.96 16.42 10.46
N ARG A 46 -4.54 17.04 9.36
CA ARG A 46 -5.08 18.31 8.85
C ARG A 46 -5.18 18.30 7.33
N GLU A 47 -6.07 19.13 6.80
CA GLU A 47 -6.17 19.33 5.36
C GLU A 47 -4.84 19.87 4.80
N GLY A 48 -4.37 19.26 3.71
CA GLY A 48 -3.14 19.65 3.04
C GLY A 48 -1.85 19.18 3.71
N GLU A 49 -1.92 18.36 4.77
CA GLU A 49 -0.70 17.82 5.39
C GLU A 49 0.14 17.07 4.35
N SER A 50 1.39 17.50 4.15
CA SER A 50 2.30 16.86 3.20
C SER A 50 2.78 15.51 3.73
N VAL A 51 2.43 14.44 3.01
CA VAL A 51 2.73 13.06 3.39
C VAL A 51 3.29 12.32 2.18
N ASN A 52 4.46 11.74 2.36
CA ASN A 52 5.14 10.96 1.34
C ASN A 52 4.81 9.48 1.50
N PHE A 53 4.58 8.80 0.38
CA PHE A 53 4.55 7.35 0.31
C PHE A 53 5.91 6.83 -0.19
N TRP A 54 6.58 6.03 0.63
CA TRP A 54 7.87 5.42 0.33
C TRP A 54 7.72 3.95 -0.02
N ARG A 55 8.30 3.52 -1.15
CA ARG A 55 8.41 2.11 -1.52
C ARG A 55 9.76 1.87 -2.18
N SER A 56 10.54 0.91 -1.65
CA SER A 56 11.78 0.42 -2.28
C SER A 56 12.75 1.53 -2.70
N GLY A 57 12.88 2.59 -1.90
CA GLY A 57 13.76 3.73 -2.17
C GLY A 57 13.18 4.80 -3.10
N ALA A 58 11.99 4.57 -3.69
CA ALA A 58 11.24 5.57 -4.42
C ALA A 58 10.23 6.28 -3.51
N VAL A 59 9.95 7.55 -3.82
CA VAL A 59 9.01 8.40 -3.09
C VAL A 59 7.91 8.90 -4.02
N ARG A 60 6.67 8.83 -3.55
CA ARG A 60 5.52 9.51 -4.13
C ARG A 60 5.08 10.60 -3.16
N HIS A 61 5.17 11.86 -3.57
CA HIS A 61 4.66 12.98 -2.81
C HIS A 61 3.13 13.01 -2.84
N GLY A 62 2.53 13.49 -1.76
CA GLY A 62 1.08 13.65 -1.67
C GLY A 62 0.67 14.49 -0.47
N ALA A 63 -0.64 14.65 -0.33
CA ALA A 63 -1.23 15.42 0.75
C ALA A 63 -2.40 14.67 1.39
N LEU A 64 -2.63 14.92 2.68
CA LEU A 64 -3.84 14.47 3.35
C LEU A 64 -5.03 15.39 3.06
N HIS A 65 -6.19 14.77 2.96
CA HIS A 65 -7.46 15.46 2.95
C HIS A 65 -8.36 14.90 4.06
N VAL A 66 -8.98 15.78 4.83
CA VAL A 66 -9.76 15.39 6.02
C VAL A 66 -11.22 15.72 5.80
N TYR A 67 -12.07 14.72 5.98
CA TYR A 67 -13.52 14.85 5.87
C TYR A 67 -14.20 14.38 7.15
N LYS A 68 -15.32 15.02 7.48
CA LYS A 68 -16.19 14.65 8.61
C LYS A 68 -17.56 14.21 8.11
N GLU A 69 -18.04 13.08 8.61
CA GLU A 69 -19.34 12.49 8.32
C GLU A 69 -19.99 12.10 9.66
N GLY A 70 -20.86 12.95 10.20
CA GLY A 70 -21.34 12.82 11.57
C GLY A 70 -20.18 12.86 12.56
N GLU A 71 -20.03 11.82 13.38
CA GLU A 71 -18.93 11.70 14.36
C GLU A 71 -17.67 11.03 13.78
N VAL A 72 -17.70 10.59 12.52
CA VAL A 72 -16.59 9.87 11.89
C VAL A 72 -15.71 10.84 11.10
N TYR A 73 -14.42 10.86 11.40
CA TYR A 73 -13.41 11.47 10.54
C TYR A 73 -12.88 10.46 9.54
N ARG A 74 -12.81 10.87 8.27
CA ARG A 74 -12.22 10.11 7.18
C ARG A 74 -11.00 10.87 6.67
N VAL A 75 -9.86 10.20 6.69
CA VAL A 75 -8.61 10.74 6.20
C VAL A 75 -8.30 10.08 4.87
N TYR A 76 -8.00 10.90 3.88
CA TYR A 76 -7.61 10.48 2.56
C TYR A 76 -6.19 10.94 2.28
N TRP A 77 -5.45 10.20 1.47
CA TRP A 77 -4.18 10.62 0.89
C TRP A 77 -4.33 10.69 -0.62
N GLN A 78 -3.89 11.80 -1.20
CA GLN A 78 -3.88 12.04 -2.63
C GLN A 78 -2.44 12.22 -3.10
N PRO A 79 -1.94 11.40 -4.03
CA PRO A 79 -0.65 11.63 -4.67
C PRO A 79 -0.66 12.95 -5.44
N GLU A 80 0.45 13.68 -5.40
CA GLU A 80 0.62 14.90 -6.17
C GLU A 80 0.45 14.63 -7.67
N GLY A 81 -0.25 15.55 -8.35
CA GLY A 81 -0.54 15.45 -9.78
C GLY A 81 -1.52 14.33 -10.16
N SER A 82 -2.08 13.59 -9.20
CA SER A 82 -3.07 12.53 -9.45
C SER A 82 -4.50 13.00 -9.16
N GLY A 83 -5.47 12.47 -9.90
CA GLY A 83 -6.90 12.56 -9.55
C GLY A 83 -7.35 11.46 -8.57
N ASP A 84 -6.48 10.48 -8.29
CA ASP A 84 -6.77 9.37 -7.39
C ASP A 84 -6.69 9.81 -5.93
N VAL A 85 -7.69 9.41 -5.15
CA VAL A 85 -7.77 9.71 -3.72
C VAL A 85 -8.01 8.42 -2.96
N TYR A 86 -7.12 8.12 -2.02
CA TYR A 86 -7.12 6.88 -1.26
C TYR A 86 -7.55 7.13 0.18
N VAL A 87 -8.60 6.47 0.66
CA VAL A 87 -8.91 6.51 2.10
C VAL A 87 -7.86 5.71 2.86
N LEU A 88 -7.43 6.22 4.02
CA LEU A 88 -6.63 5.49 4.99
C LEU A 88 -7.56 4.57 5.79
N ALA A 89 -7.74 3.33 5.33
CA ALA A 89 -8.48 2.32 6.06
C ALA A 89 -7.58 1.74 7.16
N ASN A 90 -7.92 2.02 8.41
CA ASN A 90 -7.14 1.60 9.58
C ASN A 90 -7.16 0.07 9.74
N GLU A 91 -5.97 -0.54 9.83
CA GLU A 91 -5.74 -1.97 10.04
C GLU A 91 -4.93 -2.23 11.34
N GLY A 92 -4.73 -1.20 12.16
CA GLY A 92 -3.93 -1.24 13.38
C GLY A 92 -3.33 0.13 13.72
N THR A 93 -2.69 0.24 14.88
CA THR A 93 -2.18 1.53 15.39
C THR A 93 -1.21 2.25 14.45
N ASN A 94 -0.46 1.50 13.63
CA ASN A 94 0.54 2.01 12.70
C ASN A 94 0.47 1.33 11.33
N SER A 95 -0.72 0.88 10.94
CA SER A 95 -0.93 0.21 9.66
C SER A 95 -2.25 0.60 9.01
N VAL A 96 -2.20 0.84 7.70
CA VAL A 96 -3.38 1.18 6.88
C VAL A 96 -3.39 0.39 5.58
N ARG A 97 -4.57 0.21 5.02
CA ARG A 97 -4.75 -0.02 3.58
C ARG A 97 -5.18 1.30 2.93
N LEU A 98 -4.49 1.66 1.86
CA LEU A 98 -4.92 2.71 0.95
C LEU A 98 -5.92 2.13 -0.05
N ILE A 99 -7.16 2.63 0.00
CA ILE A 99 -8.26 2.16 -0.85
C ILE A 99 -8.74 3.31 -1.72
N LEU A 100 -8.63 3.15 -3.05
CA LEU A 100 -9.10 4.13 -4.01
C LEU A 100 -10.62 4.24 -3.93
N THR A 101 -11.15 5.40 -3.55
CA THR A 101 -12.59 5.58 -3.39
C THR A 101 -12.96 7.07 -3.44
N PRO A 102 -14.16 7.44 -3.92
CA PRO A 102 -14.64 8.80 -3.80
C PRO A 102 -14.66 9.28 -2.34
N THR A 103 -14.37 10.56 -2.13
CA THR A 103 -14.44 11.19 -0.81
C THR A 103 -15.87 11.20 -0.28
N ARG A 104 -16.04 11.02 1.03
CA ARG A 104 -17.33 11.05 1.71
C ARG A 104 -17.30 12.01 2.90
N GLY A 105 -18.42 12.70 3.12
CA GLY A 105 -18.56 13.70 4.17
C GLY A 105 -18.23 15.12 3.69
N THR A 106 -18.09 16.03 4.65
CA THR A 106 -17.75 17.44 4.41
C THR A 106 -16.27 17.66 4.72
N LYS A 107 -15.55 18.35 3.84
CA LYS A 107 -14.15 18.69 4.07
C LYS A 107 -13.99 19.58 5.31
N VAL A 108 -12.95 19.33 6.11
CA VAL A 108 -12.62 20.09 7.31
C VAL A 108 -11.13 20.39 7.37
N ASP A 109 -10.75 21.53 7.95
CA ASP A 109 -9.34 21.94 8.00
C ASP A 109 -8.50 21.10 8.96
N THR A 110 -9.12 20.55 10.02
CA THR A 110 -8.43 19.85 11.09
C THR A 110 -9.19 18.59 11.52
N GLY A 111 -8.46 17.49 11.64
CA GLY A 111 -8.91 16.21 12.19
C GLY A 111 -8.39 15.95 13.60
N PRO A 112 -8.66 14.76 14.17
CA PRO A 112 -8.33 14.46 15.56
C PRO A 112 -6.85 14.07 15.72
N GLY A 113 -6.01 15.05 16.05
CA GLY A 113 -4.64 14.80 16.50
C GLY A 113 -3.67 14.41 15.39
N SER A 114 -2.88 13.35 15.63
CA SER A 114 -1.80 12.91 14.74
C SER A 114 -1.70 11.39 14.69
N LEU A 115 -1.13 10.88 13.61
CA LEU A 115 -0.79 9.47 13.45
C LEU A 115 0.73 9.28 13.53
N PRO A 116 1.24 8.15 14.04
CA PRO A 116 2.62 7.76 13.73
C PRO A 116 2.76 7.49 12.22
N PRO A 117 3.98 7.32 11.69
CA PRO A 117 4.18 6.74 10.37
C PRO A 117 3.35 5.47 10.18
N GLN A 118 2.75 5.30 9.00
CA GLN A 118 1.82 4.20 8.74
C GLN A 118 2.44 3.21 7.75
N LYS A 119 2.52 1.94 8.14
CA LYS A 119 2.80 0.84 7.22
C LYS A 119 1.62 0.68 6.27
N VAL A 120 1.88 0.67 4.97
CA VAL A 120 0.83 0.52 3.97
C VAL A 120 0.78 -0.92 3.49
N LEU A 121 -0.37 -1.56 3.70
CA LEU A 121 -0.62 -2.97 3.35
C LEU A 121 -1.25 -3.15 1.97
N SER A 122 -1.45 -2.06 1.22
CA SER A 122 -1.87 -2.07 -0.18
C SER A 122 -0.82 -1.40 -1.06
N CYS A 123 -0.84 -1.71 -2.35
CA CYS A 123 0.15 -1.20 -3.30
C CYS A 123 -0.43 -0.17 -4.27
N PRO A 124 -0.57 1.12 -3.87
CA PRO A 124 -0.93 2.17 -4.83
C PRO A 124 0.16 2.32 -5.90
N ALA A 125 -0.20 2.96 -7.01
CA ALA A 125 0.74 3.32 -8.06
C ALA A 125 1.79 4.32 -7.53
N MET A 126 3.04 4.14 -7.99
CA MET A 126 4.16 5.07 -7.71
C MET A 126 4.20 6.18 -8.75
#